data_AF-A0A2I0KZR3-F1
#
_entry.id   AF-A0A2I0KZR3-F1
#
_cell.length_a   1.000
_cell.length_b   1.000
_cell.length_c   1.000
_cell.angle_alpha   90.00
_cell.angle_beta   90.00
_cell.angle_gamma   90.00
#
_symmetry.space_group_name_H-M   'P 1'
#
loop_
_entity.id
_entity.type
_entity.pdbx_description
1 polymer ?
#
loop_
_entity_poly.entity_id
_entity_poly.type
_entity_poly.pdbx_seq_one_letter_code
_entity_poly.pdbx_strand_id
1 'polypeptide(L)'
;MQICHRDLKLENTILDGSPAPCLKICDFGYSKSSLLHSRPKPTVGTPAYIAQEVLSRREYDGKLADVWSCGVTLYVMLVGAYPFEDPEDPKDFRKAISAQCH
;
A
#
# COMPACT_ATOMS: atom_id res chain seq x y z
N MET A 1 10.10 -13.25 13.04
CA MET A 1 8.96 -12.31 13.18
C MET A 1 8.33 -12.14 11.81
N GLN A 2 7.01 -12.25 11.67
CA GLN A 2 6.32 -11.99 10.42
C GLN A 2 5.35 -10.81 10.63
N ILE A 3 5.82 -9.60 10.35
CA ILE A 3 5.07 -8.35 10.55
C ILE A 3 4.67 -7.82 9.17
N CYS A 4 3.40 -7.49 9.01
CA CYS A 4 2.89 -6.76 7.85
C CYS A 4 2.73 -5.28 8.24
N HIS A 5 3.13 -4.35 7.37
CA HIS A 5 3.09 -2.91 7.60
C HIS A 5 1.67 -2.34 7.42
N ARG A 6 1.02 -2.71 6.31
CA ARG A 6 -0.36 -2.37 5.90
C ARG A 6 -0.64 -0.89 5.59
N ASP A 7 0.40 -0.09 5.43
CA ASP A 7 0.30 1.32 5.00
C ASP A 7 1.64 1.78 4.39
N LEU A 8 2.19 0.98 3.47
CA LEU A 8 3.41 1.35 2.75
C LEU A 8 3.06 2.37 1.66
N LYS A 9 3.74 3.52 1.70
CA LYS A 9 3.49 4.67 0.83
C LYS A 9 4.68 5.63 0.91
N LEU A 10 4.73 6.61 0.01
CA LEU A 10 5.82 7.58 -0.03
C LEU A 10 6.00 8.34 1.29
N GLU A 11 4.90 8.72 1.93
CA GLU A 11 4.90 9.47 3.19
C GLU A 11 5.50 8.65 4.35
N ASN A 12 5.47 7.32 4.24
CA ASN A 12 6.05 6.38 5.19
C ASN A 12 7.42 5.85 4.75
N THR A 13 8.05 6.49 3.75
CA THR A 13 9.42 6.22 3.32
C THR A 13 10.30 7.47 3.52
N ILE A 14 11.34 7.33 4.33
CA ILE A 14 12.29 8.40 4.62
C ILE A 14 13.58 8.11 3.85
N LEU A 15 14.11 9.14 3.21
CA LEU A 15 15.42 9.12 2.58
C LEU A 15 16.39 9.91 3.46
N ASP A 16 17.62 9.42 3.59
CA ASP A 16 18.69 10.27 4.10
C ASP A 16 19.19 11.24 3.02
N GLY A 17 19.89 12.30 3.41
CA GLY A 17 20.40 13.32 2.49
C GLY A 17 21.67 12.92 1.76
N SER A 18 22.05 11.64 1.74
CA SER A 18 23.29 11.22 1.09
C SER A 18 23.15 11.20 -0.44
N PRO A 19 24.27 11.23 -1.20
CA PRO A 19 24.24 11.17 -2.67
C PRO A 19 23.62 9.89 -3.24
N ALA A 20 23.63 8.80 -2.45
CA ALA A 20 22.97 7.54 -2.76
C ALA A 20 22.04 7.20 -1.58
N PRO A 21 20.87 7.86 -1.52
CA PRO A 21 20.06 7.88 -0.31
C PRO A 21 19.57 6.50 0.09
N CYS A 22 19.72 6.16 1.37
CA CYS A 22 19.15 4.94 1.91
C CYS A 22 17.66 5.15 2.20
N LEU A 23 16.81 4.30 1.63
CA LEU A 23 15.38 4.30 1.92
C LEU A 23 15.09 3.53 3.21
N LYS A 24 14.40 4.19 4.14
CA LYS A 24 13.97 3.63 5.42
C LYS A 24 12.45 3.71 5.53
N ILE A 25 11.83 2.61 5.89
CA ILE A 25 10.39 2.57 6.17
C ILE A 25 10.14 3.05 7.60
N CYS A 26 9.12 3.88 7.78
CA CYS A 26 8.68 4.36 9.09
C CYS A 26 7.17 4.18 9.30
N ASP A 27 6.70 4.49 10.51
CA ASP A 27 5.30 4.42 10.93
C ASP A 27 4.66 3.01 10.88
N PHE A 28 4.98 2.22 11.90
CA PHE A 28 4.41 0.89 12.11
C PHE A 28 3.06 0.92 12.86
N GLY A 29 2.37 2.06 12.92
CA GLY A 29 1.10 2.21 13.67
C GLY A 29 0.00 1.27 13.20
N TYR A 30 -0.02 0.92 11.91
CA TYR A 30 -0.94 -0.07 11.34
C TYR A 30 -0.39 -1.50 11.30
N SER A 31 0.83 -1.73 11.78
CA SER A 31 1.49 -3.02 11.62
C SER A 31 0.85 -4.13 12.46
N LYS A 32 0.83 -5.35 11.92
CA LYS A 32 0.30 -6.54 12.60
C LYS A 32 1.18 -7.76 12.38
N SER A 33 1.39 -8.54 13.45
CA SER A 33 2.01 -9.86 13.35
C SER A 33 1.02 -10.86 12.76
N SER A 34 1.41 -11.52 11.66
CA SER A 34 0.60 -12.55 11.00
C SER A 34 0.38 -13.79 11.88
N LEU A 35 1.28 -14.03 12.84
CA LEU A 35 1.23 -15.20 13.73
C LEU A 35 0.31 -15.00 14.95
N LEU A 36 0.14 -13.75 15.40
CA LEU A 36 -0.60 -13.44 16.64
C LEU A 36 -2.04 -13.00 16.41
N HIS A 37 -2.41 -12.69 15.16
CA HIS A 37 -3.70 -12.10 14.83
C HIS A 37 -4.36 -12.86 13.68
N SER A 38 -4.95 -14.02 14.00
CA SER A 38 -5.78 -14.85 13.11
C SER A 38 -7.20 -14.30 12.86
N ARG A 39 -7.49 -13.07 13.31
CA ARG A 39 -8.79 -12.43 13.15
C ARG A 39 -8.90 -11.69 11.81
N PRO A 40 -10.13 -11.46 11.32
CA PRO A 40 -10.37 -10.63 10.15
C PRO A 40 -9.63 -9.30 10.27
N LYS A 41 -8.83 -8.97 9.26
CA LYS A 41 -8.02 -7.75 9.26
C LYS A 41 -8.92 -6.61 8.78
N PRO A 42 -9.17 -5.56 9.60
CA PRO A 42 -9.90 -4.42 9.10
C PRO A 42 -9.16 -3.79 7.92
N THR A 43 -9.93 -3.28 6.95
CA THR A 43 -9.43 -2.45 5.86
C THR A 43 -8.76 -1.22 6.46
N VAL A 44 -7.46 -1.09 6.22
CA VAL A 44 -6.63 0.05 6.65
C VAL A 44 -5.66 0.36 5.52
N GLY A 45 -5.08 1.56 5.56
CA GLY A 45 -4.12 2.02 4.56
C GLY A 45 -4.63 3.24 3.80
N THR A 46 -3.77 3.76 2.93
CA THR A 46 -4.04 4.96 2.12
C THR A 46 -4.65 4.56 0.76
N PRO A 47 -5.87 5.01 0.39
CA PRO A 47 -6.66 4.46 -0.72
C PRO A 47 -5.92 4.19 -2.04
N ALA A 48 -5.04 5.11 -2.47
CA ALA A 48 -4.29 4.98 -3.71
C ALA A 48 -3.26 3.82 -3.72
N TYR A 49 -2.87 3.32 -2.54
CA TYR A 49 -1.89 2.25 -2.35
C TYR A 49 -2.54 0.92 -1.96
N ILE A 50 -3.87 0.88 -1.75
CA ILE A 50 -4.56 -0.31 -1.26
C ILE A 50 -4.78 -1.32 -2.40
N ALA A 51 -4.48 -2.59 -2.13
CA ALA A 51 -4.73 -3.68 -3.06
C ALA A 51 -6.23 -3.97 -3.24
N GLN A 52 -6.63 -4.44 -4.44
CA GLN A 52 -8.04 -4.70 -4.77
C GLN A 52 -8.70 -5.71 -3.81
N GLU A 53 -7.97 -6.74 -3.38
CA GLU A 53 -8.46 -7.74 -2.43
C GLU A 53 -8.71 -7.15 -1.04
N VAL A 54 -8.00 -6.08 -0.66
CA VAL A 54 -8.19 -5.37 0.62
C VAL A 54 -9.46 -4.48 0.57
N LEU A 55 -9.80 -3.96 -0.61
CA LEU A 55 -11.05 -3.21 -0.85
C LEU A 55 -12.28 -4.12 -0.95
N SER A 56 -12.09 -5.31 -1.50
CA SER A 56 -13.17 -6.26 -1.84
C SER A 56 -13.45 -7.29 -0.74
N ARG A 57 -12.45 -7.65 0.08
CA ARG A 57 -12.58 -8.72 1.08
C ARG A 57 -12.50 -8.17 2.49
N ARG A 58 -13.26 -8.80 3.40
CA ARG A 58 -13.11 -8.60 4.85
C ARG A 58 -11.87 -9.33 5.41
N GLU A 59 -11.31 -10.28 4.66
CA GLU A 59 -10.11 -11.03 4.99
C GLU A 59 -9.13 -11.02 3.81
N TYR A 60 -7.87 -10.65 4.09
CA TYR A 60 -6.82 -10.56 3.08
C TYR A 60 -5.46 -10.99 3.65
N ASP A 61 -4.54 -11.38 2.76
CA ASP A 61 -3.15 -11.58 3.15
C ASP A 61 -2.44 -10.22 3.25
N GLY A 62 -1.90 -9.93 4.44
CA GLY A 62 -1.28 -8.64 4.69
C GLY A 62 0.06 -8.50 3.98
N LYS A 63 0.75 -9.62 3.72
CA LYS A 63 2.03 -9.62 3.02
C LYS A 63 1.85 -9.33 1.54
N LEU A 64 0.84 -9.95 0.91
CA LEU A 64 0.53 -9.69 -0.48
C LEU A 64 0.05 -8.25 -0.67
N ALA A 65 -0.76 -7.74 0.26
CA ALA A 65 -1.16 -6.34 0.29
C ALA A 65 0.03 -5.36 0.44
N ASP A 66 1.03 -5.70 1.26
CA ASP A 66 2.26 -4.89 1.38
C ASP A 66 3.07 -4.91 0.06
N VAL A 67 3.16 -6.06 -0.62
CA VAL A 67 3.84 -6.16 -1.93
C VAL A 67 3.15 -5.29 -2.98
N TRP A 68 1.81 -5.28 -3.01
CA TRP A 68 1.05 -4.37 -3.86
C TRP A 68 1.39 -2.90 -3.56
N SER A 69 1.34 -2.53 -2.28
CA SER A 69 1.62 -1.16 -1.82
C SER A 69 3.04 -0.73 -2.21
N CYS A 70 4.03 -1.63 -2.12
CA CYS A 70 5.39 -1.41 -2.62
C CYS A 70 5.42 -1.19 -4.14
N GLY A 71 4.65 -1.95 -4.91
CA GLY A 71 4.55 -1.79 -6.37
C GLY A 71 4.00 -0.42 -6.77
N VAL A 72 2.91 0.02 -6.11
CA VAL A 72 2.36 1.37 -6.30
C VAL A 72 3.40 2.43 -5.92
N THR A 73 4.04 2.29 -4.76
CA THR A 73 5.07 3.22 -4.28
C THR A 73 6.21 3.35 -5.29
N LEU A 74 6.74 2.23 -5.78
CA LEU A 74 7.79 2.21 -6.79
C LEU A 74 7.34 2.88 -8.10
N TYR A 75 6.11 2.59 -8.54
CA TYR A 75 5.56 3.22 -9.74
C TYR A 75 5.51 4.74 -9.60
N VAL A 76 4.98 5.25 -8.48
CA VAL A 76 4.90 6.70 -8.24
C VAL A 76 6.30 7.33 -8.20
N MET A 77 7.29 6.66 -7.61
CA MET A 77 8.69 7.13 -7.63
C MET A 77 9.26 7.27 -9.05
N LEU A 78 8.91 6.35 -9.95
CA LEU A 78 9.45 6.31 -11.31
C LEU A 78 8.69 7.20 -12.29
N VAL A 79 7.36 7.29 -12.15
CA VAL A 79 6.46 7.92 -13.13
C VAL A 79 5.99 9.29 -12.65
N GLY A 80 5.98 9.55 -11.35
CA GLY A 80 5.47 10.79 -10.75
C GLY A 80 3.94 10.90 -10.74
N ALA A 81 3.23 9.81 -11.06
CA ALA A 81 1.76 9.72 -11.05
C ALA A 81 1.31 8.38 -10.46
N TYR A 82 0.06 8.27 -10.05
CA TYR A 82 -0.51 7.01 -9.57
C TYR A 82 -0.79 6.05 -10.73
N PRO A 83 -0.53 4.74 -10.57
CA PRO A 83 -0.78 3.75 -11.62
C PRO A 83 -2.27 3.53 -11.91
N PHE A 84 -3.12 3.78 -10.92
CA PHE A 84 -4.57 3.58 -11.00
C PHE A 84 -5.27 4.86 -10.56
N GLU A 85 -5.54 5.73 -11.52
CA GLU A 85 -6.30 6.97 -11.34
C GLU A 85 -7.35 7.05 -12.44
N ASP A 86 -8.59 7.42 -12.10
CA ASP A 86 -9.65 7.68 -13.08
C ASP A 86 -9.51 9.15 -13.53
N PRO A 87 -9.25 9.44 -14.82
CA PRO A 87 -9.12 10.81 -15.30
C PRO A 87 -10.38 11.65 -15.07
N GLU A 88 -11.56 11.01 -15.05
CA GLU A 88 -12.86 11.66 -14.87
C GLU A 88 -13.22 11.81 -13.39
N ASP A 89 -12.66 10.97 -12.52
CA ASP A 89 -12.79 11.08 -11.06
C ASP A 89 -11.50 10.68 -10.33
N PRO A 90 -10.50 11.58 -10.27
CA PRO A 90 -9.19 11.27 -9.68
C PRO A 90 -9.21 10.89 -8.20
N LYS A 91 -10.34 11.09 -7.52
CA LYS A 91 -10.50 10.76 -6.09
C LYS A 91 -11.07 9.35 -5.87
N ASP A 92 -11.66 8.73 -6.89
CA ASP A 92 -12.25 7.39 -6.78
C ASP A 92 -11.27 6.28 -7.17
N PHE A 93 -10.24 6.11 -6.34
CA PHE A 93 -9.26 5.02 -6.49
C PHE A 93 -9.91 3.64 -6.44
N ARG A 94 -11.02 3.48 -5.73
CA ARG A 94 -11.69 2.18 -5.59
C ARG A 94 -12.24 1.73 -6.93
N LYS A 95 -12.92 2.63 -7.65
CA LYS A 95 -13.43 2.37 -8.99
C LYS A 95 -12.30 2.14 -9.98
N ALA A 96 -11.27 3.00 -9.97
CA ALA A 96 -10.11 2.89 -10.88
C ALA A 96 -9.40 1.53 -10.74
N ILE A 97 -9.04 1.15 -9.50
CA ILE A 97 -8.37 -0.13 -9.20
C ILE A 97 -9.25 -1.31 -9.60
N SER A 98 -10.56 -1.24 -9.34
CA SER A 98 -11.48 -2.33 -9.69
C SER A 98 -11.68 -2.50 -11.20
N ALA A 99 -11.56 -1.42 -11.98
CA ALA A 99 -11.75 -1.45 -13.43
C ALA A 99 -10.48 -1.85 -14.20
N GLN A 100 -9.30 -1.62 -13.62
CA GLN A 100 -8.01 -1.79 -14.30
C GLN A 100 -7.27 -3.08 -13.89
N CYS A 101 -7.71 -3.77 -12.84
CA CYS A 101 -7.08 -5.00 -12.35
C CYS A 101 -8.01 -6.21 -12.55
N HIS A 102 -7.57 -7.15 -13.39
CA HIS A 102 -8.24 -8.42 -13.71
C HIS A 102 -7.43 -9.62 -13.23
#